data_AF-A0A225WNZ1-F1
#
_entry.id   AF-A0A225WNZ1-F1
#
_cell.length_a   1.000
_cell.length_b   1.000
_cell.length_c   1.000
_cell.angle_alpha   90.00
_cell.angle_beta   90.00
_cell.angle_gamma   90.00
#
_symmetry.space_group_name_H-M   'P 1'
#
loop_
_entity.id
_entity.type
_entity.pdbx_description
1 polymer ?
#
loop_
_entity_poly.entity_id
_entity_poly.type
_entity_poly.pdbx_seq_one_letter_code
_entity_poly.pdbx_strand_id
1 'polypeptide(L)'
;MGIFRFNDGQDKELLRELITKKPFAAAYGETMQSWGSVAAALSQAIGVEVYTKQVRDRLAVLMKNLAAGERRSAIGSGIEESLDANDVQSHYDEINGLVSKYAALESMHLQHKRTQAIKRSAKQRTSMSVPPGP
;
A
#
# COMPACT_ATOMS: atom_id res chain seq x y z
N MET A 1 43.99 13.52 11.37
CA MET A 1 42.95 12.47 11.43
C MET A 1 41.64 13.09 10.98
N GLY A 2 41.16 12.75 9.78
CA GLY A 2 39.88 13.25 9.27
C GLY A 2 38.70 12.52 9.92
N ILE A 3 37.57 13.21 10.11
CA ILE A 3 36.35 12.59 10.62
C ILE A 3 35.61 11.96 9.43
N PHE A 4 35.52 10.64 9.39
CA PHE A 4 34.65 9.95 8.44
C PHE A 4 33.18 10.08 8.87
N ARG A 5 32.31 10.47 7.95
CA ARG A 5 30.86 10.60 8.17
C ARG A 5 30.13 9.79 7.13
N PHE A 6 29.29 8.88 7.60
CA PHE A 6 28.40 8.11 6.74
C PHE A 6 27.37 9.02 6.06
N ASN A 7 27.14 8.75 4.78
CA ASN A 7 26.00 9.26 4.02
C ASN A 7 25.01 8.13 3.72
N ASP A 8 23.84 8.49 3.19
CA ASP A 8 22.74 7.55 2.93
C ASP A 8 23.12 6.42 1.96
N GLY A 9 23.99 6.68 0.99
CA GLY A 9 24.49 5.65 0.07
C GLY A 9 25.36 4.62 0.79
N GLN A 10 26.25 5.10 1.66
CA GLN A 10 27.11 4.25 2.48
C GLN A 10 26.32 3.49 3.55
N ASP A 11 25.23 4.07 4.07
CA ASP A 11 24.33 3.36 4.99
C ASP A 11 23.64 2.17 4.32
N LYS A 12 23.23 2.33 3.05
CA LYS A 12 22.65 1.23 2.28
C LYS A 12 23.66 0.10 2.09
N GLU A 13 24.91 0.42 1.76
CA GLU A 13 25.96 -0.60 1.64
C GLU A 13 26.27 -1.25 2.99
N LEU A 14 26.30 -0.48 4.08
CA LEU A 14 26.42 -1.04 5.44
C LEU A 14 25.30 -2.05 5.74
N LEU A 15 24.04 -1.68 5.49
CA LEU A 15 22.91 -2.58 5.72
C LEU A 15 22.97 -3.82 4.83
N ARG A 16 23.41 -3.67 3.57
CA ARG A 16 23.61 -4.79 2.64
C ARG A 16 24.66 -5.78 3.15
N GLU A 17 25.80 -5.28 3.62
CA GLU A 17 26.86 -6.13 4.17
C GLU A 17 26.41 -6.82 5.47
N LEU A 18 25.65 -6.13 6.33
CA LEU A 18 25.07 -6.72 7.54
C LEU A 18 24.11 -7.88 7.21
N ILE A 19 23.24 -7.71 6.20
CA ILE A 19 22.30 -8.76 5.75
C ILE A 19 23.06 -9.94 5.14
N THR A 20 24.12 -9.66 4.38
CA THR A 20 24.90 -10.68 3.67
C THR A 20 25.74 -11.51 4.64
N LYS A 21 26.45 -10.85 5.56
CA LYS A 21 27.39 -11.51 6.49
C LYS A 21 26.73 -12.01 7.77
N LYS A 22 25.55 -11.50 8.12
CA LYS A 22 24.75 -11.89 9.29
C LYS A 22 25.57 -11.97 10.59
N PRO A 23 26.24 -10.89 11.02
CA PRO A 23 27.16 -10.94 12.15
C PRO A 23 26.48 -11.23 13.50
N PHE A 24 25.16 -11.12 13.57
CA PHE A 24 24.36 -11.45 14.76
C PHE A 24 24.13 -12.95 14.94
N ALA A 25 24.28 -13.73 13.87
CA ALA A 25 24.12 -15.18 13.88
C ALA A 25 25.46 -15.92 14.06
N ALA A 26 26.55 -15.18 14.35
CA ALA A 26 27.87 -15.76 14.52
C ALA A 26 27.90 -16.72 15.73
N ALA A 27 28.65 -17.82 15.61
CA ALA A 27 28.85 -18.75 16.70
C ALA A 27 29.61 -18.09 17.86
N TYR A 28 29.46 -18.66 19.07
CA TYR A 28 30.20 -18.20 20.24
C TYR A 28 31.73 -18.26 19.97
N GLY A 29 32.42 -17.14 20.21
CA GLY A 29 33.85 -16.99 19.91
C GLY A 29 34.17 -16.42 18.53
N GLU A 30 33.23 -16.45 17.58
CA GLU A 30 33.45 -15.95 16.20
C GLU A 30 32.94 -14.53 15.97
N THR A 31 32.22 -13.97 16.95
CA THR A 31 31.59 -12.65 16.86
C THR A 31 32.59 -11.58 16.38
N MET A 32 33.79 -11.52 16.97
CA MET A 32 34.77 -10.50 16.60
C MET A 32 35.19 -10.60 15.12
N GLN A 33 35.42 -11.82 14.63
CA GLN A 33 35.80 -12.07 13.25
C GLN A 33 34.66 -11.76 12.28
N SER A 34 33.43 -12.14 12.63
CA SER A 34 32.25 -11.88 11.80
C SER A 34 32.01 -10.37 11.63
N TRP A 35 32.13 -9.60 12.71
CA TRP A 35 32.04 -8.14 12.65
C TRP A 35 33.23 -7.50 11.91
N GLY A 36 34.44 -8.05 12.04
CA GLY A 36 35.60 -7.62 11.26
C GLY A 36 35.41 -7.84 9.76
N SER A 37 34.77 -8.96 9.37
CA SER A 37 34.42 -9.26 7.98
C SER A 37 33.46 -8.22 7.37
N VAL A 38 32.46 -7.78 8.14
CA VAL A 38 31.56 -6.69 7.72
C VAL A 38 32.34 -5.39 7.50
N ALA A 39 33.22 -5.01 8.44
CA ALA A 39 34.01 -3.79 8.33
C ALA A 39 34.95 -3.82 7.11
N ALA A 40 35.60 -4.96 6.85
CA ALA A 40 36.45 -5.15 5.69
C ALA A 40 35.67 -5.06 4.37
N ALA A 41 34.52 -5.76 4.28
CA ALA A 41 33.69 -5.74 3.08
C ALA A 41 33.12 -4.34 2.80
N LEU A 42 32.64 -3.65 3.84
CA LEU A 42 32.16 -2.27 3.71
C LEU A 42 33.29 -1.33 3.28
N SER A 43 34.49 -1.47 3.85
CA SER A 43 35.64 -0.65 3.47
C SER A 43 35.99 -0.80 2.00
N GLN A 44 35.94 -2.04 1.51
CA GLN A 44 36.15 -2.35 0.10
C GLN A 44 35.04 -1.75 -0.78
N ALA A 45 33.78 -1.86 -0.36
CA ALA A 45 32.64 -1.35 -1.13
C ALA A 45 32.64 0.18 -1.27
N ILE A 46 33.01 0.91 -0.20
CA ILE A 46 32.99 2.37 -0.18
C ILE A 46 34.33 3.02 -0.55
N GLY A 47 35.40 2.23 -0.69
CA GLY A 47 36.75 2.69 -1.02
C GLY A 47 37.44 3.49 0.09
N VAL A 48 36.98 3.36 1.34
CA VAL A 48 37.52 4.06 2.51
C VAL A 48 37.63 3.08 3.67
N GLU A 49 38.71 3.14 4.44
CA GLU A 49 38.89 2.29 5.61
C GLU A 49 37.85 2.63 6.70
N VAL A 50 37.10 1.62 7.12
CA VAL A 50 36.10 1.67 8.18
C VAL A 50 36.40 0.59 9.20
N TYR A 51 36.36 0.95 10.47
CA TYR A 51 36.60 0.04 11.57
C TYR A 51 35.29 -0.55 12.12
N THR A 52 35.39 -1.75 12.70
CA THR A 52 34.27 -2.45 13.35
C THR A 52 33.49 -1.59 14.34
N LYS A 53 34.19 -0.73 15.11
CA LYS A 53 33.54 0.19 16.04
C LYS A 53 32.64 1.19 15.31
N GLN A 54 33.11 1.79 14.23
CA GLN A 54 32.33 2.75 13.44
C GLN A 54 31.10 2.10 12.81
N VAL A 55 31.23 0.86 12.33
CA VAL A 55 30.12 0.05 11.82
C VAL A 55 29.04 -0.13 12.88
N ARG A 56 29.42 -0.57 14.09
CA ARG A 56 28.49 -0.81 15.21
C ARG A 56 27.85 0.49 15.70
N ASP A 57 28.64 1.55 15.84
CA ASP A 57 28.16 2.86 16.26
C ASP A 57 27.15 3.42 15.25
N ARG A 58 27.44 3.31 13.95
CA ARG A 58 26.52 3.76 12.90
C ARG A 58 25.22 2.96 12.90
N LEU A 59 25.31 1.63 13.03
CA LEU A 59 24.13 0.78 13.12
C LEU A 59 23.24 1.18 14.31
N ALA A 60 23.83 1.45 15.48
CA ALA A 60 23.07 1.88 16.66
C ALA A 60 22.29 3.19 16.38
N VAL A 61 22.91 4.14 15.67
CA VAL A 61 22.24 5.38 15.23
C VAL A 61 21.10 5.08 14.25
N LEU A 62 21.33 4.20 13.26
CA LEU A 62 20.32 3.83 12.27
C LEU A 62 19.10 3.15 12.93
N MET A 63 19.34 2.23 13.86
CA MET A 63 18.26 1.57 14.62
C MET A 63 17.44 2.59 15.44
N LYS A 64 18.10 3.55 16.08
CA LYS A 64 17.42 4.63 16.83
C LYS A 64 16.57 5.50 15.92
N ASN A 65 17.09 5.84 14.73
CA ASN A 65 16.37 6.64 13.74
C ASN A 65 15.18 5.88 13.14
N LEU A 66 15.33 4.58 12.89
CA LEU A 66 14.25 3.70 12.45
C LEU A 66 13.12 3.68 13.48
N ALA A 67 13.42 3.38 14.75
CA ALA A 67 12.41 3.36 15.80
C ALA A 67 11.69 4.71 15.96
N ALA A 68 12.41 5.83 15.77
CA ALA A 68 11.79 7.15 15.77
C ALA A 68 10.92 7.40 14.52
N GLY A 69 11.33 6.88 13.36
CA GLY A 69 10.57 6.94 12.11
C GLY A 69 9.30 6.09 12.15
N GLU A 70 9.37 4.88 12.69
CA GLU A 70 8.23 3.99 12.92
C GLU A 70 7.18 4.66 13.80
N ARG A 71 7.58 5.26 14.94
CA ARG A 71 6.66 6.01 15.79
C ARG A 71 5.97 7.16 15.06
N ARG A 72 6.71 7.92 14.25
CA ARG A 72 6.12 9.01 13.45
C ARG A 72 5.18 8.49 12.37
N SER A 73 5.53 7.39 11.73
CA SER A 73 4.73 6.78 10.66
C SER A 73 3.44 6.18 11.23
N ALA A 74 3.50 5.51 12.39
CA ALA A 74 2.33 5.02 13.10
C ALA A 74 1.36 6.15 13.47
N ILE A 75 1.88 7.31 13.90
CA ILE A 75 1.05 8.48 14.22
C ILE A 75 0.48 9.15 12.95
N GLY A 76 1.27 9.22 11.88
CA GLY A 76 0.92 9.95 10.66
C GLY A 76 0.10 9.16 9.62
N SER A 77 0.16 7.83 9.65
CA SER A 77 -0.52 6.97 8.68
C SER A 77 -2.04 6.99 8.87
N GLY A 78 -2.52 7.10 10.13
CA GLY A 78 -3.96 7.02 10.44
C GLY A 78 -4.61 5.67 10.07
N ILE A 79 -3.84 4.75 9.50
CA ILE A 79 -4.21 3.38 9.15
C ILE A 79 -3.61 2.47 10.20
N GLU A 80 -4.47 1.78 10.93
CA GLU A 80 -4.07 0.70 11.83
C GLU A 80 -3.65 -0.49 10.95
N GLU A 81 -2.35 -0.62 10.69
CA GLU A 81 -1.76 -1.79 10.04
C GLU A 81 -1.72 -2.95 11.04
N SER A 82 -2.91 -3.44 11.43
CA SER A 82 -3.03 -4.62 12.26
C SER A 82 -2.54 -5.84 11.48
N LEU A 83 -1.69 -6.67 12.09
CA LEU A 83 -1.29 -7.96 11.52
C LEU A 83 -2.49 -8.92 11.38
N ASP A 84 -3.58 -8.64 12.11
CA ASP A 84 -4.88 -9.32 12.02
C ASP A 84 -5.87 -8.54 11.15
N ALA A 85 -5.40 -7.62 10.28
CA ALA A 85 -6.24 -7.03 9.25
C ALA A 85 -6.63 -8.13 8.25
N ASN A 86 -7.64 -8.91 8.62
CA ASN A 86 -8.41 -9.68 7.68
C ASN A 86 -8.90 -8.70 6.62
N ASP A 87 -8.78 -9.09 5.36
CA ASP A 87 -9.36 -8.42 4.21
C ASP A 87 -10.89 -8.38 4.39
N VAL A 88 -11.38 -7.50 5.27
CA VAL A 88 -12.79 -7.27 5.44
C VAL A 88 -13.20 -6.37 4.29
N GLN A 89 -13.39 -7.01 3.15
CA GLN A 89 -14.00 -6.49 1.96
C GLN A 89 -15.52 -6.25 2.21
N SER A 90 -15.89 -5.61 3.33
CA SER A 90 -17.29 -5.32 3.70
C SER A 90 -17.96 -4.37 2.71
N HIS A 91 -17.19 -3.67 1.87
CA HIS A 91 -17.74 -2.81 0.84
C HIS A 91 -18.60 -3.59 -0.18
N TYR A 92 -18.35 -4.89 -0.39
CA TYR A 92 -19.14 -5.68 -1.33
C TYR A 92 -20.45 -6.23 -0.74
N ASP A 93 -20.63 -6.20 0.58
CA ASP A 93 -21.90 -6.62 1.20
C ASP A 93 -23.03 -5.60 0.93
N GLU A 94 -22.68 -4.34 0.69
CA GLU A 94 -23.65 -3.30 0.28
C GLU A 94 -24.13 -3.47 -1.18
N ILE A 95 -23.42 -4.24 -2.01
CA ILE A 95 -23.71 -4.38 -3.44
C ILE A 95 -24.91 -5.31 -3.69
N ASN A 96 -25.14 -6.31 -2.84
CA ASN A 96 -26.29 -7.21 -2.98
C ASN A 96 -27.64 -6.48 -2.92
N GLY A 97 -27.73 -5.44 -2.08
CA GLY A 97 -28.93 -4.59 -1.99
C GLY A 97 -29.09 -3.64 -3.18
N LEU A 98 -27.97 -3.22 -3.79
CA LEU A 98 -27.95 -2.25 -4.88
C LEU A 98 -28.37 -2.87 -6.22
N VAL A 99 -27.95 -4.10 -6.49
CA VAL A 99 -28.36 -4.85 -7.68
C VAL A 99 -29.87 -5.08 -7.71
N SER A 100 -30.46 -5.46 -6.57
CA SER A 100 -31.92 -5.65 -6.45
C SER A 100 -32.70 -4.34 -6.65
N LYS A 101 -32.21 -3.23 -6.08
CA LYS A 101 -32.81 -1.89 -6.29
C LYS A 101 -32.73 -1.45 -7.74
N TYR A 102 -31.59 -1.68 -8.41
CA TYR A 102 -31.42 -1.36 -9.82
C TYR A 102 -32.37 -2.17 -10.72
N ALA A 103 -32.47 -3.48 -10.50
CA ALA A 103 -33.38 -4.34 -11.25
C ALA A 103 -34.86 -3.92 -11.11
N ALA A 104 -35.26 -3.50 -9.90
CA ALA A 104 -36.60 -2.96 -9.65
C ALA A 104 -36.82 -1.63 -10.40
N LEU A 105 -35.83 -0.73 -10.37
CA LEU A 105 -35.91 0.56 -11.07
C LEU A 105 -36.02 0.39 -12.58
N GLU A 106 -35.21 -0.49 -13.16
CA GLU A 106 -35.19 -0.79 -14.59
C GLU A 106 -36.53 -1.39 -15.04
N SER A 107 -37.10 -2.29 -14.25
CA SER A 107 -38.43 -2.87 -14.51
C SER A 107 -39.53 -1.81 -14.52
N MET A 108 -39.52 -0.88 -13.56
CA MET A 108 -40.47 0.24 -13.51
C MET A 108 -40.30 1.18 -14.72
N HIS A 109 -39.06 1.46 -15.12
CA HIS A 109 -38.78 2.30 -16.28
C HIS A 109 -39.32 1.68 -17.57
N LEU A 110 -39.11 0.39 -17.79
CA LEU A 110 -39.62 -0.33 -18.95
C LEU A 110 -41.15 -0.37 -18.99
N GLN A 111 -41.81 -0.60 -17.85
CA GLN A 111 -43.28 -0.54 -17.75
C GLN A 111 -43.82 0.85 -18.05
N HIS A 112 -43.17 1.90 -17.53
CA HIS A 112 -43.55 3.27 -17.79
C HIS A 112 -43.44 3.61 -19.28
N LYS A 113 -42.33 3.22 -19.93
CA LYS A 113 -42.11 3.42 -21.37
C LYS A 113 -43.16 2.71 -22.22
N ARG A 114 -43.50 1.45 -21.90
CA ARG A 114 -44.58 0.70 -22.56
C ARG A 114 -45.94 1.38 -22.40
N THR A 115 -46.26 1.83 -21.19
CA THR A 115 -47.52 2.53 -20.90
C THR A 115 -47.63 3.84 -21.67
N GLN A 116 -46.55 4.61 -21.77
CA GLN A 116 -46.51 5.82 -22.57
C GLN A 116 -46.68 5.53 -24.08
N ALA A 117 -46.05 4.48 -24.59
CA ALA A 117 -46.21 4.07 -25.99
C ALA A 117 -47.66 3.69 -26.32
N ILE A 118 -48.32 2.94 -25.44
CA ILE A 118 -49.73 2.57 -25.58
C ILE A 118 -50.64 3.81 -25.52
N LYS A 119 -50.40 4.74 -24.59
CA LYS A 119 -51.17 6.00 -24.51
C LYS A 119 -51.01 6.85 -25.78
N ARG A 120 -49.80 6.93 -26.35
CA ARG A 120 -49.53 7.66 -27.59
C ARG A 120 -50.24 7.04 -28.79
N SER A 121 -50.18 5.71 -28.93
CA SER A 121 -50.85 5.01 -30.04
C SER A 121 -52.38 5.04 -29.92
N ALA A 122 -52.92 4.99 -28.69
CA ALA A 122 -54.34 5.18 -28.45
C ALA A 122 -54.78 6.60 -28.83
N LYS A 123 -54.04 7.64 -28.40
CA LYS A 123 -54.34 9.04 -28.75
C LYS A 123 -54.30 9.29 -30.26
N GLN A 124 -53.36 8.69 -30.98
CA GLN A 124 -53.29 8.77 -32.45
C GLN A 124 -54.46 8.06 -33.15
N ARG A 125 -54.90 6.89 -32.63
CA ARG A 125 -56.08 6.19 -33.18
C ARG A 125 -57.37 6.99 -32.95
N THR A 126 -57.52 7.61 -31.77
CA THR A 126 -58.68 8.46 -31.47
C THR A 126 -58.70 9.74 -32.30
N SER A 127 -57.54 10.32 -32.64
CA SER A 127 -57.47 11.49 -33.53
C SER A 127 -57.71 11.17 -35.01
N MET A 128 -57.53 9.91 -35.43
CA MET A 128 -57.80 9.47 -36.82
C MET A 128 -59.24 8.96 -37.03
N SER A 129 -59.99 8.71 -35.96
CA SER A 129 -61.37 8.19 -36.02
C SER A 129 -62.46 9.27 -35.91
N VAL A 130 -62.09 10.55 -35.80
CA VAL A 130 -63.06 11.66 -35.84
C VAL A 130 -63.15 12.14 -37.29
N PRO A 131 -64.26 11.88 -38.02
CA PRO A 131 -64.44 12.41 -39.37
C PRO A 131 -64.55 13.95 -39.32
N PRO A 132 -64.13 14.67 -40.39
CA PRO A 132 -64.40 16.09 -40.48
C PRO A 132 -65.92 16.30 -40.45
N GLY A 133 -66.39 17.10 -39.49
CA GLY A 133 -67.79 17.49 -39.38
C GLY A 133 -68.28 18.27 -40.60
N PRO A 134 -69.61 18.31 -40.82
CA PRO A 134 -70.24 18.83 -42.03
C PRO A 134 -69.91 20.30 -42.33
#